data_AF-A0A2V8HZ29-F1
#
_entry.id   AF-A0A2V8HZ29-F1
#
_cell.length_a   1.000
_cell.length_b   1.000
_cell.length_c   1.000
_cell.angle_alpha   90.00
_cell.angle_beta   90.00
_cell.angle_gamma   90.00
#
_symmetry.space_group_name_H-M   'P 1'
#
loop_
_entity.id
_entity.type
_entity.pdbx_description
1 polymer ?
#
loop_
_entity_poly.entity_id
_entity_poly.type
_entity_poly.pdbx_seq_one_letter_code
_entity_poly.pdbx_strand_id
1 'polypeptide(L)'
;ASSSTSDPFPGNNVATVPLSVINPAPTINGLAVDKAEIWPPNHKMVPITVSYTVTPACGGTPTVGLGVTSNEGNSSDWNINDPHHLDLRSERLGTQKEGRIYWITVTATDPTGTSSQMQVTVTVPHDQGHGK
;
A
#
# COMPACT_ATOMS: atom_id res chain seq x y z
N ALA A 1 -1.74 -25.65 -67.89
CA ALA A 1 -0.85 -24.57 -67.43
C ALA A 1 -0.54 -24.84 -65.97
N SER A 2 0.57 -25.51 -65.70
CA SER A 2 0.97 -25.88 -64.34
C SER A 2 1.95 -24.82 -63.85
N SER A 3 1.45 -23.80 -63.14
CA SER A 3 2.30 -22.79 -62.52
C SER A 3 2.89 -23.38 -61.25
N SER A 4 4.03 -24.04 -61.37
CA SER A 4 4.83 -24.53 -60.25
C SER A 4 5.90 -23.48 -59.91
N THR A 5 5.48 -22.35 -59.33
CA THR A 5 6.45 -21.47 -58.66
C THR A 5 6.77 -22.12 -57.32
N SER A 6 7.72 -23.04 -57.33
CA SER A 6 8.30 -23.60 -56.11
C SER A 6 8.99 -22.45 -55.39
N ASP A 7 8.50 -22.10 -54.19
CA ASP A 7 9.12 -21.10 -53.32
C ASP A 7 10.59 -21.54 -53.05
N PRO A 8 11.60 -20.77 -53.47
CA PRO A 8 12.99 -21.20 -53.37
C PRO A 8 13.52 -21.25 -51.93
N PHE A 9 12.77 -20.75 -50.94
CA PHE A 9 13.18 -20.72 -49.54
C PHE A 9 12.04 -21.06 -48.56
N PRO A 10 11.50 -22.30 -48.56
CA PRO A 10 10.36 -22.69 -47.74
C PRO A 10 10.58 -22.53 -46.22
N GLY A 11 11.84 -22.36 -45.78
CA GLY A 11 12.23 -22.13 -44.39
C GLY A 11 12.04 -20.69 -43.88
N ASN A 12 11.62 -19.74 -44.72
CA ASN A 12 11.36 -18.35 -44.30
C ASN A 12 9.88 -18.03 -44.07
N ASN A 13 8.99 -19.02 -44.18
CA ASN A 13 7.55 -18.90 -43.91
C ASN A 13 7.26 -18.84 -42.40
N VAL A 14 7.93 -17.93 -41.69
CA VAL A 14 7.71 -17.66 -40.27
C VAL A 14 7.08 -16.28 -40.14
N ALA A 15 5.88 -16.24 -39.58
CA ALA A 15 5.23 -15.03 -39.13
C ALA A 15 5.18 -15.05 -37.60
N THR A 16 5.88 -14.10 -36.97
CA THR A 16 5.85 -13.95 -35.50
C THR A 16 4.85 -12.86 -35.16
N VAL A 17 3.81 -13.19 -34.39
CA VAL A 17 2.90 -12.20 -33.80
C VAL A 17 3.37 -11.94 -32.36
N PRO A 18 3.74 -10.71 -32.00
CA PRO A 18 4.05 -10.40 -30.61
C PRO A 18 2.76 -10.50 -29.77
N LEU A 19 2.76 -11.37 -28.77
CA LEU A 19 1.72 -11.42 -27.76
C LEU A 19 2.19 -10.60 -26.55
N SER A 20 1.56 -9.45 -26.30
CA SER A 20 1.81 -8.68 -25.08
C SER A 20 0.96 -9.25 -23.94
N VAL A 21 1.61 -9.88 -22.97
CA VAL A 21 0.98 -10.25 -21.70
C VAL A 21 1.06 -9.03 -20.78
N ILE A 22 -0.09 -8.46 -20.42
CA ILE A 22 -0.17 -7.37 -19.44
C ILE A 22 -0.45 -7.99 -18.07
N ASN A 23 0.35 -7.64 -17.07
CA ASN A 23 0.07 -7.97 -15.67
C ASN A 23 -0.36 -6.70 -14.92
N PRO A 24 -1.65 -6.52 -14.61
CA PRO A 24 -2.10 -5.38 -13.83
C PRO A 24 -1.57 -5.47 -12.38
N ALA A 25 -1.48 -4.32 -11.71
CA ALA A 25 -1.15 -4.24 -10.30
C ALA A 25 -2.32 -4.74 -9.42
N PRO A 26 -2.06 -5.24 -8.20
CA PRO A 26 -3.12 -5.63 -7.29
C PRO A 26 -3.92 -4.39 -6.87
N THR A 27 -5.21 -4.53 -6.58
CA THR A 27 -6.05 -3.38 -6.20
C THR A 27 -6.30 -3.40 -4.69
N ILE A 28 -6.05 -2.28 -4.00
CA ILE A 28 -6.31 -2.12 -2.57
C ILE A 28 -7.61 -1.32 -2.40
N ASN A 29 -8.61 -1.92 -1.76
CA ASN A 29 -9.94 -1.32 -1.55
C ASN A 29 -10.30 -1.23 -0.06
N GLY A 30 -11.06 -0.19 0.28
CA GLY A 30 -11.67 -0.05 1.61
C GLY A 30 -10.68 0.19 2.75
N LEU A 31 -9.55 0.87 2.48
CA LEU A 31 -8.58 1.21 3.53
C LEU A 31 -9.22 2.10 4.59
N ALA A 32 -9.27 1.59 5.81
CA ALA A 32 -9.77 2.27 6.99
C ALA A 32 -8.97 1.88 8.23
N VAL A 33 -9.01 2.73 9.23
CA VAL A 33 -8.41 2.50 10.55
C VAL A 33 -9.52 2.53 11.61
N ASP A 34 -9.40 1.74 12.67
CA ASP A 34 -10.36 1.74 13.77
C ASP A 34 -10.34 3.06 14.56
N LYS A 35 -9.16 3.69 14.65
CA LYS A 35 -8.94 4.99 15.29
C LYS A 35 -8.19 5.91 14.34
N ALA A 36 -8.92 6.85 13.74
CA ALA A 36 -8.32 7.95 12.97
C ALA A 36 -7.65 9.00 13.89
N GLU A 37 -7.98 9.01 15.17
CA GLU A 37 -7.44 9.93 16.16
C GLU A 37 -7.03 9.17 17.43
N ILE A 38 -5.86 9.51 17.97
CA ILE A 38 -5.32 8.93 19.20
C ILE A 38 -5.12 10.04 20.24
N TRP A 39 -5.88 9.96 21.33
CA TRP A 39 -5.84 10.90 22.45
C TRP A 39 -6.13 10.14 23.76
N PRO A 40 -5.55 10.54 24.91
CA PRO A 40 -4.64 11.67 25.15
C PRO A 40 -3.17 11.34 24.88
N PRO A 41 -2.32 12.36 24.55
CA PRO A 41 -0.89 12.21 24.29
C PRO A 41 -0.12 11.87 25.58
N ASN A 42 -0.19 10.61 25.99
CA ASN A 42 0.31 10.09 27.26
C ASN A 42 1.53 9.18 27.11
N HIS A 43 2.20 9.21 25.96
CA HIS A 43 3.38 8.42 25.61
C HIS A 43 3.14 6.91 25.59
N LYS A 44 1.88 6.45 25.59
CA LYS A 44 1.54 5.03 25.49
C LYS A 44 1.39 4.59 24.05
N MET A 45 1.76 3.35 23.77
CA MET A 45 1.42 2.68 22.52
C MET A 45 -0.08 2.35 22.49
N VAL A 46 -0.74 2.75 21.41
CA VAL A 46 -2.15 2.49 21.16
C VAL A 46 -2.25 1.55 19.98
N PRO A 47 -2.91 0.38 20.15
CA PRO A 47 -3.12 -0.55 19.05
C PRO A 47 -4.11 0.05 18.05
N ILE A 48 -3.75 -0.04 16.78
CA ILE A 48 -4.51 0.40 15.62
C ILE A 48 -4.68 -0.80 14.70
N THR A 49 -5.93 -1.02 14.30
CA THR A 49 -6.32 -2.04 13.33
C THR A 49 -6.60 -1.36 12.00
N VAL A 50 -5.85 -1.75 10.99
CA VAL A 50 -5.99 -1.30 9.60
C VAL A 50 -6.80 -2.34 8.85
N SER A 51 -7.99 -1.96 8.41
CA SER A 51 -8.87 -2.78 7.60
C SER A 51 -8.72 -2.40 6.13
N TYR A 52 -8.45 -3.37 5.27
CA TYR A 52 -8.44 -3.21 3.83
C TYR A 52 -8.66 -4.56 3.16
N THR A 53 -8.97 -4.53 1.87
CA THR A 53 -9.08 -5.72 1.04
C THR A 53 -8.14 -5.58 -0.14
N VAL A 54 -7.39 -6.64 -0.45
CA VAL A 54 -6.52 -6.68 -1.62
C VAL A 54 -7.11 -7.64 -2.63
N THR A 55 -7.42 -7.13 -3.82
CA THR A 55 -7.86 -7.95 -4.94
C THR A 55 -6.65 -8.26 -5.83
N PRO A 56 -6.23 -9.53 -5.95
CA PRO A 56 -5.17 -9.90 -6.87
C PRO A 56 -5.60 -9.63 -8.32
N ALA A 57 -4.69 -9.15 -9.15
CA ALA A 57 -4.98 -8.96 -10.57
C ALA A 57 -4.72 -10.26 -11.35
N CYS A 58 -3.44 -10.62 -11.48
CA CYS A 58 -2.95 -11.82 -12.15
C CYS A 58 -1.61 -12.22 -11.52
N GLY A 59 -1.26 -13.51 -11.56
CA GLY A 59 0.09 -13.95 -11.15
C GLY A 59 0.23 -14.45 -9.72
N GLY A 60 -0.84 -14.51 -8.93
CA GLY A 60 -0.86 -15.23 -7.65
C GLY A 60 -1.47 -14.42 -6.50
N THR A 61 -1.05 -14.75 -5.27
CA THR A 61 -1.45 -14.01 -4.07
C THR A 61 -0.43 -12.89 -3.81
N PRO A 62 -0.84 -11.61 -3.76
CA PRO A 62 0.07 -10.52 -3.49
C PRO A 62 0.57 -10.57 -2.04
N THR A 63 1.83 -10.18 -1.85
CA THR A 63 2.40 -9.93 -0.53
C THR A 63 2.03 -8.53 -0.09
N VAL A 64 1.55 -8.38 1.14
CA VAL A 64 1.16 -7.08 1.69
C VAL A 64 2.10 -6.68 2.82
N GLY A 65 2.52 -5.42 2.82
CA GLY A 65 3.30 -4.80 3.87
C GLY A 65 2.72 -3.46 4.30
N LEU A 66 2.98 -3.09 5.55
CA LEU A 66 2.69 -1.77 6.08
C LEU A 66 3.97 -0.95 6.18
N GLY A 67 3.87 0.33 5.85
CA GLY A 67 4.85 1.35 6.15
C GLY A 67 4.20 2.45 6.97
N VAL A 68 4.92 2.99 7.95
CA VAL A 68 4.45 4.12 8.75
C VAL A 68 5.47 5.24 8.66
N THR A 69 5.01 6.46 8.43
CA THR A 69 5.81 7.68 8.53
C THR A 69 5.11 8.70 9.41
N SER A 70 5.85 9.67 9.95
CA SER A 70 5.30 10.71 10.82
C SER A 70 5.98 12.06 10.58
N ASN A 71 5.27 13.15 10.90
CA ASN A 71 5.81 14.52 10.84
C ASN A 71 6.73 14.86 12.03
N GLU A 72 6.50 14.26 13.20
CA GLU A 72 7.15 14.61 14.47
C GLU A 72 7.72 13.37 15.21
N GLY A 73 7.77 12.21 14.55
CA GLY A 73 8.18 10.93 15.14
C GLY A 73 9.37 10.28 14.45
N ASN A 74 9.96 9.29 15.10
CA ASN A 74 10.97 8.39 14.56
C ASN A 74 10.46 6.94 14.60
N SER A 75 11.23 6.00 14.05
CA SER A 75 10.81 4.59 13.96
C SER A 75 10.54 3.89 15.30
N SER A 76 10.85 4.50 16.44
CA SER A 76 10.50 3.97 17.76
C SER A 76 9.09 4.38 18.22
N ASP A 77 8.44 5.29 17.48
CA ASP A 77 7.09 5.81 17.76
C ASP A 77 5.97 4.89 17.26
N TRP A 78 6.30 3.83 16.54
CA TRP A 78 5.35 2.84 16.06
C TRP A 78 5.96 1.46 16.06
N ASN A 79 5.09 0.46 16.16
CA ASN A 79 5.49 -0.94 16.06
C ASN A 79 4.50 -1.65 15.12
N ILE A 80 5.00 -2.28 14.07
CA ILE A 80 4.15 -3.02 13.12
C ILE A 80 4.14 -4.48 13.58
N ASN A 81 2.99 -4.95 14.07
CA ASN A 81 2.84 -6.31 14.57
C ASN A 81 2.53 -7.30 13.44
N ASP A 82 1.62 -6.91 12.54
CA ASP A 82 1.29 -7.63 11.32
C ASP A 82 0.82 -6.65 10.22
N PRO A 83 0.61 -7.12 8.98
CA PRO A 83 0.01 -6.34 7.91
C PRO A 83 -1.34 -5.65 8.19
N HIS A 84 -2.04 -5.94 9.29
CA HIS A 84 -3.30 -5.29 9.69
C HIS A 84 -3.26 -4.66 11.09
N HIS A 85 -2.27 -4.99 11.93
CA HIS A 85 -2.18 -4.51 13.30
C HIS A 85 -0.85 -3.80 13.52
N LEU A 86 -0.94 -2.57 14.01
CA LEU A 86 0.23 -1.78 14.37
C LEU A 86 -0.07 -0.96 15.62
N ASP A 87 0.94 -0.67 16.41
CA ASP A 87 0.85 0.21 17.56
C ASP A 87 1.42 1.58 17.20
N LEU A 88 0.68 2.65 17.50
CA LEU A 88 1.16 4.02 17.37
C LEU A 88 1.31 4.65 18.75
N ARG A 89 2.42 5.36 18.99
CA ARG A 89 2.65 6.08 20.23
C ARG A 89 1.76 7.33 20.29
N SER A 90 0.89 7.42 21.28
CA SER A 90 0.14 8.64 21.57
C SER A 90 1.06 9.66 22.22
N GLU A 91 1.86 10.35 21.42
CA GLU A 91 2.80 11.37 21.86
C GLU A 91 2.89 12.48 20.83
N ARG A 92 3.24 13.68 21.30
CA ARG A 92 3.50 14.87 20.50
C ARG A 92 4.73 15.58 21.04
N LEU A 93 5.49 16.23 20.18
CA LEU A 93 6.60 17.09 20.60
C LEU A 93 6.12 18.43 21.17
N GLY A 94 4.84 18.78 20.92
CA GLY A 94 4.18 19.96 21.48
C GLY A 94 4.55 21.28 20.82
N THR A 95 5.41 21.26 19.81
CA THR A 95 5.85 22.45 19.06
C THR A 95 4.94 22.78 17.88
N GLN A 96 4.21 21.80 17.33
CA GLN A 96 3.30 22.00 16.20
C GLN A 96 1.82 22.07 16.63
N LYS A 97 1.09 23.03 16.05
CA LYS A 97 -0.35 23.21 16.29
C LYS A 97 -1.21 22.10 15.69
N GLU A 98 -0.73 21.44 14.65
CA GLU A 98 -1.43 20.35 13.97
C GLU A 98 -1.40 19.05 14.80
N GLY A 99 -0.49 18.98 15.79
CA GLY A 99 -0.20 17.75 16.51
C GLY A 99 0.59 16.76 15.66
N ARG A 100 0.69 15.51 16.14
CA ARG A 100 1.40 14.47 15.40
C ARG A 100 0.49 13.83 14.37
N ILE A 101 0.99 13.63 13.17
CA ILE A 101 0.33 12.91 12.08
C ILE A 101 1.15 11.68 11.77
N TYR A 102 0.47 10.54 11.69
CA TYR A 102 0.98 9.28 11.19
C TYR A 102 0.36 8.99 9.83
N TRP A 103 1.20 8.71 8.83
CA TRP A 103 0.77 8.20 7.54
C TRP A 103 1.06 6.71 7.49
N ILE A 104 0.01 5.91 7.40
CA ILE A 104 0.09 4.46 7.26
C ILE A 104 -0.11 4.14 5.79
N THR A 105 0.93 3.61 5.15
CA THR A 105 0.92 3.19 3.75
C THR A 105 0.81 1.66 3.69
N VAL A 106 -0.23 1.16 3.06
CA VAL A 106 -0.37 -0.25 2.69
C VAL A 106 0.23 -0.44 1.31
N THR A 107 1.16 -1.38 1.16
CA THR A 107 1.76 -1.76 -0.11
C THR A 107 1.44 -3.22 -0.41
N ALA A 108 0.79 -3.48 -1.55
CA ALA A 108 0.53 -4.82 -2.05
C ALA A 108 1.40 -5.05 -3.29
N THR A 109 2.17 -6.14 -3.31
CA THR A 109 3.08 -6.50 -4.40
C THR A 109 2.77 -7.91 -4.87
N ASP A 110 2.43 -8.06 -6.16
CA ASP A 110 2.21 -9.35 -6.79
C ASP A 110 3.53 -10.12 -7.01
N PRO A 111 3.50 -11.46 -7.17
CA PRO A 111 4.71 -12.28 -7.37
C PRO A 111 5.53 -11.92 -8.61
N THR A 112 4.91 -11.22 -9.57
CA THR A 112 5.52 -10.71 -10.80
C THR A 112 6.25 -9.38 -10.59
N GLY A 113 6.16 -8.78 -9.40
CA GLY A 113 6.83 -7.53 -9.01
C GLY A 113 5.99 -6.26 -9.21
N THR A 114 4.76 -6.37 -9.71
CA THR A 114 3.85 -5.21 -9.83
C THR A 114 3.28 -4.85 -8.46
N SER A 115 3.26 -3.56 -8.10
CA SER A 115 2.78 -3.11 -6.78
C SER A 115 1.78 -1.97 -6.85
N SER A 116 0.95 -1.89 -5.82
CA SER A 116 0.01 -0.81 -5.56
C SER A 116 0.13 -0.34 -4.12
N GLN A 117 -0.16 0.94 -3.89
CA GLN A 117 -0.06 1.55 -2.57
C GLN A 117 -1.32 2.36 -2.27
N MET A 118 -1.76 2.33 -1.01
CA MET A 118 -2.83 3.19 -0.50
C MET A 118 -2.45 3.70 0.89
N GLN A 119 -2.83 4.94 1.21
CA GLN A 119 -2.41 5.60 2.44
C GLN A 119 -3.62 6.05 3.26
N VAL A 120 -3.51 5.93 4.58
CA VAL A 120 -4.48 6.44 5.56
C VAL A 120 -3.76 7.21 6.65
N THR A 121 -4.43 8.22 7.20
CA THR A 121 -3.86 9.11 8.21
C THR A 121 -4.44 8.85 9.59
N VAL A 122 -3.59 8.89 10.60
CA VAL A 122 -3.96 8.87 12.02
C VAL A 122 -3.34 10.07 12.71
N THR A 123 -4.12 10.82 13.48
CA THR A 123 -3.66 12.07 14.11
C THR A 123 -3.65 11.97 15.64
N VAL A 124 -2.77 12.76 16.25
CA VAL A 124 -2.70 13.03 17.69
C VAL A 124 -2.83 14.54 17.84
N PRO A 125 -4.06 15.08 17.98
CA PRO A 125 -4.29 16.52 17.92
C PRO A 125 -3.61 17.26 19.07
N HIS A 126 -3.39 18.56 18.89
CA HIS A 126 -2.83 19.44 19.91
C HIS A 126 -3.82 19.76 21.04
N ASP A 127 -5.08 20.03 20.67
CA ASP A 127 -6.18 20.35 21.59
C ASP A 127 -7.45 19.63 21.13
N GLN A 128 -8.15 18.95 22.05
CA GLN A 128 -9.56 18.59 21.86
C GLN A 128 -10.45 19.73 22.33
N GLY A 129 -10.27 20.92 21.74
CA GLY A 129 -10.93 22.15 22.18
C GLY A 129 -12.39 21.91 22.55
N HIS A 130 -12.77 22.31 23.78
CA HIS A 130 -14.16 22.31 24.23
C HIS A 130 -15.02 22.97 23.16
N GLY A 131 -15.86 22.19 22.50
CA GLY A 131 -16.88 22.71 21.60
C GLY A 131 -17.68 23.78 22.32
N LYS A 132 -17.69 24.98 21.74
CA LYS A 132 -18.66 26.02 22.10
C LYS A 132 -19.95 25.81 21.33
#